data_AF-A0A382YA45-F1
#
_entry.id   AF-A0A382YA45-F1
#
_cell.length_a   1.000
_cell.length_b   1.000
_cell.length_c   1.000
_cell.angle_alpha   90.00
_cell.angle_beta   90.00
_cell.angle_gamma   90.00
#
_symmetry.space_group_name_H-M   'P 1'
#
loop_
_entity.id
_entity.type
_entity.pdbx_description
1 polymer ?
#
loop_
_entity_poly.entity_id
_entity_poly.type
_entity_poly.pdbx_seq_one_letter_code
_entity_poly.pdbx_strand_id
1 'polypeptide(L)'
;MLTPTYMDYSATTPVDKRVAEKMAKYLTMEGDFGNPASRSHYYGWQAEKAVDEARSQVADLVGADPREIVWTSGATESNNLAIKGIANFYHKRGKHIITLKTEHKAVLDTCRQLEREGFEVTYLEPLSNGLLDISVFKNAIREDTI
;
A
#
# COMPACT_ATOMS: atom_id res chain seq x y z
N MET A 1 -16.59 26.21 24.45
CA MET A 1 -16.13 24.82 24.71
C MET A 1 -14.67 24.74 24.29
N LEU A 2 -13.82 24.10 25.07
CA LEU A 2 -12.44 23.81 24.67
C LEU A 2 -12.45 22.65 23.67
N THR A 3 -11.75 22.81 22.56
CA THR A 3 -11.51 21.72 21.61
C THR A 3 -10.66 20.64 22.30
N PRO A 4 -11.03 19.35 22.22
CA PRO A 4 -10.24 18.28 22.82
C PRO A 4 -8.84 18.17 22.22
N THR A 5 -7.85 17.81 23.03
CA THR A 5 -6.51 17.43 22.53
C THR A 5 -6.61 16.14 21.73
N TYR A 6 -6.13 16.15 20.49
CA TYR A 6 -6.13 14.97 19.62
C TYR A 6 -4.89 14.09 19.88
N MET A 7 -5.11 12.83 20.28
CA MET A 7 -4.05 11.86 20.58
C MET A 7 -4.24 10.53 19.83
N ASP A 8 -4.93 10.53 18.69
CA ASP A 8 -5.28 9.34 17.90
C ASP A 8 -4.64 9.34 16.50
N TYR A 9 -3.38 9.77 16.43
CA TYR A 9 -2.65 9.92 15.16
C TYR A 9 -2.41 8.60 14.40
N SER A 10 -2.51 7.45 15.08
CA SER A 10 -2.42 6.14 14.45
C SER A 10 -3.67 5.80 13.63
N ALA A 11 -4.83 6.40 13.94
CA ALA A 11 -6.06 6.22 13.16
C ALA A 11 -6.03 7.07 11.88
N THR A 12 -5.66 8.36 12.01
CA THR A 12 -5.43 9.27 10.87
C THR A 12 -4.69 10.52 11.33
N THR A 13 -4.23 11.34 10.38
CA THR A 13 -3.50 12.59 10.67
C THR A 13 -4.18 13.79 9.99
N PRO A 14 -4.18 14.98 10.61
CA PRO A 14 -4.56 16.19 9.91
C PRO A 14 -3.64 16.45 8.72
N VAL A 15 -4.21 16.80 7.56
CA VAL A 15 -3.43 17.18 6.39
C VAL A 15 -2.57 18.41 6.70
N ASP A 16 -1.26 18.32 6.43
CA ASP A 16 -0.35 19.47 6.55
C ASP A 16 -0.81 20.59 5.61
N LYS A 17 -0.79 21.83 6.11
CA LYS A 17 -1.20 23.01 5.33
C LYS A 17 -0.51 23.10 3.96
N ARG A 18 0.78 22.76 3.90
CA ARG A 18 1.57 22.76 2.66
C ARG A 18 1.04 21.76 1.63
N VAL A 19 0.54 20.61 2.11
CA VAL A 19 -0.09 19.58 1.27
C VAL A 19 -1.44 20.08 0.76
N ALA A 20 -2.28 20.63 1.64
CA ALA A 20 -3.60 21.15 1.26
C ALA A 20 -3.50 22.28 0.21
N GLU A 21 -2.58 23.22 0.40
CA GLU A 21 -2.33 24.32 -0.55
C GLU A 21 -1.83 23.82 -1.91
N LYS A 22 -1.02 22.75 -1.93
CA LYS A 22 -0.54 22.14 -3.18
C LYS A 22 -1.67 21.39 -3.89
N MET A 23 -2.47 20.60 -3.17
CA MET A 23 -3.61 19.86 -3.73
C MET A 23 -4.66 20.78 -4.36
N ALA A 24 -4.96 21.92 -3.72
CA ALA A 24 -5.96 22.87 -4.22
C ALA A 24 -5.68 23.36 -5.66
N LYS A 25 -4.42 23.36 -6.09
CA LYS A 25 -4.00 23.78 -7.43
C LYS A 25 -4.44 22.83 -8.55
N TYR A 26 -4.96 21.65 -8.22
CA TYR A 26 -5.33 20.61 -9.19
C TYR A 26 -6.84 20.32 -9.20
N LEU A 27 -7.66 21.15 -8.53
CA LEU A 27 -9.09 20.85 -8.33
C LEU A 27 -10.05 21.75 -9.13
N THR A 28 -9.72 23.02 -9.31
CA THR A 28 -10.65 24.01 -9.91
C THR A 28 -10.23 24.41 -11.33
N MET A 29 -11.10 25.15 -12.02
CA MET A 29 -10.89 25.59 -13.41
C MET A 29 -9.65 26.49 -13.57
N GLU A 30 -9.27 27.21 -12.52
CA GLU A 30 -8.09 28.08 -12.47
C GLU A 30 -6.77 27.29 -12.34
N GLY A 31 -6.85 25.99 -12.03
CA GLY A 31 -5.71 25.11 -11.80
C GLY A 31 -5.52 24.04 -12.87
N ASP A 32 -4.60 23.11 -12.61
CA ASP A 32 -4.28 21.98 -13.48
C ASP A 32 -5.24 20.80 -13.20
N PHE A 33 -6.51 20.96 -13.57
CA PHE A 33 -7.58 19.98 -13.29
C PHE A 33 -7.68 18.81 -14.29
N GLY A 34 -6.80 18.78 -15.30
CA GLY A 34 -6.89 17.86 -16.42
C GLY A 34 -6.79 16.39 -16.04
N ASN A 35 -7.29 15.51 -16.91
CA ASN A 35 -7.07 14.07 -16.78
C ASN A 35 -5.65 13.72 -17.30
N PRO A 36 -4.76 13.12 -16.50
CA PRO A 36 -3.40 12.77 -16.93
C PRO A 36 -3.37 11.73 -18.07
N ALA A 37 -4.46 11.01 -18.32
CA ALA A 37 -4.55 10.09 -19.46
C ALA A 37 -4.84 10.80 -20.80
N SER A 38 -5.18 12.09 -20.80
CA SER A 38 -5.46 12.86 -22.01
C SER A 38 -4.16 13.28 -22.72
N ARG A 39 -3.74 12.51 -23.72
CA ARG A 39 -2.44 12.71 -24.40
C ARG A 39 -2.43 13.78 -25.49
N SER A 40 -3.57 14.35 -25.87
CA SER A 40 -3.70 15.19 -27.07
C SER A 40 -3.76 16.69 -26.80
N HIS A 41 -3.78 17.13 -25.53
CA HIS A 41 -3.95 18.54 -25.21
C HIS A 41 -3.22 18.97 -23.93
N TYR A 42 -2.99 20.28 -23.84
CA TYR A 42 -2.26 20.95 -22.77
C TYR A 42 -2.67 20.50 -21.35
N TYR A 43 -3.97 20.47 -21.05
CA TYR A 43 -4.44 20.12 -19.70
C TYR A 43 -4.05 18.72 -19.23
N GLY A 44 -3.98 17.74 -20.15
CA GLY A 44 -3.57 16.38 -19.78
C GLY A 44 -2.06 16.29 -19.55
N TRP A 45 -1.26 17.00 -20.35
CA TRP A 45 0.19 17.04 -20.17
C TRP A 45 0.60 17.70 -18.83
N GLN A 46 -0.09 18.76 -18.39
CA GLN A 46 0.18 19.36 -17.08
C GLN A 46 -0.18 18.41 -15.93
N ALA A 47 -1.31 17.69 -16.04
CA ALA A 47 -1.70 16.71 -15.05
C ALA A 47 -0.74 15.50 -14.99
N GLU A 48 -0.31 14.98 -16.15
CA GLU A 48 0.68 13.90 -16.23
C GLU A 48 2.00 14.31 -15.56
N LYS A 49 2.51 15.50 -15.88
CA LYS A 49 3.71 16.05 -15.24
C LYS A 49 3.59 16.11 -13.71
N ALA A 50 2.44 16.56 -13.19
CA ALA A 50 2.22 16.64 -11.75
C ALA A 50 2.19 15.24 -11.09
N VAL A 51 1.61 14.24 -11.77
CA VAL A 51 1.60 12.84 -11.30
C VAL A 51 3.02 12.26 -11.28
N ASP A 52 3.83 12.53 -12.30
CA ASP A 52 5.21 12.06 -12.39
C ASP A 52 6.13 12.72 -11.35
N GLU A 53 5.95 14.02 -11.10
CA GLU A 53 6.63 14.72 -10.00
C GLU A 53 6.26 14.10 -8.64
N ALA A 54 4.97 13.86 -8.37
CA ALA A 54 4.52 13.23 -7.13
C ALA A 54 5.05 11.79 -6.99
N ARG A 55 5.11 11.03 -8.10
CA ARG A 55 5.64 9.67 -8.12
C ARG A 55 7.12 9.65 -7.75
N SER A 56 7.89 10.59 -8.30
CA SER A 56 9.30 10.75 -8.01
C SER A 56 9.53 11.09 -6.53
N GLN A 57 8.73 12.00 -5.96
CA GLN A 57 8.82 12.36 -4.54
C GLN A 57 8.56 11.17 -3.59
N VAL A 58 7.58 10.32 -3.91
CA VAL A 58 7.32 9.10 -3.13
C VAL A 58 8.46 8.09 -3.29
N ALA A 59 8.97 7.92 -4.51
CA ALA A 59 10.09 7.03 -4.78
C ALA A 59 11.37 7.46 -4.04
N ASP A 60 11.69 8.76 -4.05
CA ASP A 60 12.85 9.33 -3.37
C ASP A 60 12.79 9.10 -1.85
N LEU A 61 11.60 9.21 -1.24
CA LEU A 61 11.40 8.97 0.20
C LEU A 61 11.78 7.54 0.62
N VAL A 62 11.54 6.55 -0.24
CA VAL A 62 11.76 5.12 0.05
C VAL A 62 12.98 4.54 -0.69
N GLY A 63 13.69 5.35 -1.48
CA GLY A 63 14.87 4.93 -2.24
C GLY A 63 14.56 3.98 -3.41
N ALA A 64 13.39 4.13 -4.05
CA ALA A 64 12.96 3.30 -5.18
C ALA A 64 13.12 4.02 -6.54
N ASP A 65 13.03 3.28 -7.64
CA ASP A 65 12.82 3.87 -8.96
C ASP A 65 11.34 4.30 -9.10
N PRO A 66 11.02 5.48 -9.67
CA PRO A 66 9.64 5.92 -9.84
C PRO A 66 8.75 4.89 -10.54
N ARG A 67 9.28 4.06 -11.45
CA ARG A 67 8.54 3.01 -12.16
C ARG A 67 8.09 1.86 -11.25
N GLU A 68 8.66 1.74 -10.05
CA GLU A 68 8.26 0.76 -9.04
C GLU A 68 7.06 1.24 -8.20
N ILE A 69 6.71 2.52 -8.26
CA ILE A 69 5.58 3.09 -7.52
C ILE A 69 4.28 2.84 -8.30
N VAL A 70 3.36 2.09 -7.70
CA VAL A 70 2.00 1.90 -8.20
C VAL A 70 1.03 2.68 -7.31
N TRP A 71 0.26 3.59 -7.91
CA TRP A 71 -0.77 4.34 -7.18
C TRP A 71 -1.99 3.45 -6.93
N THR A 72 -2.50 3.48 -5.70
CA THR A 72 -3.73 2.81 -5.26
C THR A 72 -4.58 3.82 -4.48
N SER A 73 -5.80 3.44 -4.09
CA SER A 73 -6.67 4.23 -3.23
C SER A 73 -6.22 4.30 -1.77
N GLY A 74 -5.23 3.48 -1.36
CA GLY A 74 -4.68 3.47 -0.01
C GLY A 74 -4.07 2.13 0.39
N ALA A 75 -3.52 2.07 1.61
CA ALA A 75 -2.79 0.91 2.10
C ALA A 75 -3.62 -0.40 2.10
N THR A 76 -4.93 -0.33 2.33
CA THR A 76 -5.81 -1.52 2.26
C THR A 76 -5.83 -2.14 0.86
N GLU A 77 -5.91 -1.31 -0.19
CA GLU A 77 -5.85 -1.78 -1.57
C GLU A 77 -4.44 -2.27 -1.91
N SER A 78 -3.40 -1.54 -1.50
CA SER A 78 -2.00 -1.95 -1.74
C SER A 78 -1.70 -3.33 -1.14
N ASN A 79 -2.13 -3.61 0.09
CA ASN A 79 -1.96 -4.92 0.72
C ASN A 79 -2.71 -6.02 -0.05
N ASN A 80 -3.95 -5.74 -0.50
CA ASN A 80 -4.71 -6.67 -1.31
C ASN A 80 -4.01 -6.95 -2.64
N LEU A 81 -3.58 -5.90 -3.34
CA LEU A 81 -2.91 -5.98 -4.64
C LEU A 81 -1.61 -6.77 -4.56
N ALA A 82 -0.76 -6.48 -3.56
CA ALA A 82 0.51 -7.17 -3.39
C ALA A 82 0.30 -8.67 -3.10
N ILE A 83 -0.50 -8.99 -2.09
CA ILE A 83 -0.66 -10.38 -1.62
C ILE A 83 -1.41 -11.21 -2.66
N LYS A 84 -2.60 -10.76 -3.09
CA LYS A 84 -3.39 -11.50 -4.11
C LYS A 84 -2.69 -11.51 -5.46
N GLY A 85 -2.00 -10.43 -5.82
CA GLY A 85 -1.25 -10.34 -7.08
C GLY A 85 -0.15 -11.39 -7.15
N ILE A 86 0.72 -11.46 -6.13
CA ILE A 86 1.80 -12.45 -6.04
C ILE A 86 1.22 -13.87 -5.94
N ALA A 87 0.26 -14.08 -5.04
CA ALA A 87 -0.37 -15.39 -4.84
C ALA A 87 -0.93 -15.96 -6.16
N ASN A 88 -1.72 -15.16 -6.88
CA ASN A 88 -2.32 -15.59 -8.15
C ASN A 88 -1.29 -15.73 -9.27
N PHE A 89 -0.27 -14.87 -9.33
CA PHE A 89 0.75 -14.94 -10.37
C PHE A 89 1.65 -16.19 -10.21
N TYR A 90 2.02 -16.53 -8.97
CA TYR A 90 2.94 -17.63 -8.68
C TYR A 90 2.27 -18.92 -8.20
N HIS A 91 0.94 -19.04 -8.21
CA HIS A 91 0.20 -20.21 -7.73
C HIS A 91 0.65 -21.58 -8.31
N LYS A 92 1.30 -21.58 -9.48
CA LYS A 92 1.87 -22.80 -10.11
C LYS A 92 3.19 -23.25 -9.48
N ARG A 93 3.92 -22.35 -8.82
CA ARG A 93 5.16 -22.65 -8.09
C ARG A 93 4.88 -23.17 -6.70
N GLY A 94 3.78 -22.71 -6.10
CA GLY A 94 3.39 -23.08 -4.76
C GLY A 94 2.13 -22.33 -4.34
N LYS A 95 1.58 -22.73 -3.20
CA LYS A 95 0.36 -22.12 -2.64
C LYS A 95 0.49 -21.83 -1.15
N HIS A 96 1.70 -21.89 -0.61
CA HIS A 96 1.96 -21.60 0.79
C HIS A 96 2.37 -20.14 0.97
N ILE A 97 1.71 -19.46 1.92
CA ILE A 97 1.95 -18.08 2.30
C ILE A 97 2.24 -18.04 3.80
N ILE A 98 3.19 -17.19 4.21
CA ILE A 98 3.52 -16.99 5.63
C ILE A 98 3.20 -15.55 6.01
N THR A 99 2.51 -15.37 7.13
CA THR A 99 2.17 -14.05 7.69
C THR A 99 2.23 -14.07 9.22
N LEU A 100 2.07 -12.93 9.88
CA LEU A 100 2.08 -12.78 11.34
C LEU A 100 0.66 -12.52 11.86
N LYS A 101 0.29 -13.07 13.02
CA LYS A 101 -1.06 -12.88 13.61
C LYS A 101 -1.41 -11.44 13.97
N THR A 102 -0.41 -10.58 14.13
CA THR A 102 -0.55 -9.17 14.49
C THR A 102 -0.61 -8.22 13.29
N GLU A 103 -0.61 -8.75 12.06
CA GLU A 103 -0.76 -7.94 10.86
C GLU A 103 -2.08 -7.14 10.86
N HIS A 104 -2.09 -6.04 10.10
CA HIS A 104 -3.32 -5.28 9.89
C HIS A 104 -4.40 -6.15 9.21
N LYS A 105 -5.69 -5.84 9.46
CA LYS A 105 -6.82 -6.60 8.89
C LYS A 105 -6.78 -6.71 7.37
N ALA A 106 -6.27 -5.70 6.68
CA ALA A 106 -6.09 -5.73 5.24
C ALA A 106 -5.17 -6.86 4.75
N VAL A 107 -4.26 -7.37 5.59
CA VAL A 107 -3.45 -8.56 5.30
C VAL A 107 -4.19 -9.81 5.73
N LEU A 108 -4.63 -9.87 7.00
CA LEU A 108 -5.25 -11.06 7.58
C LEU A 108 -6.52 -11.50 6.82
N ASP A 109 -7.40 -10.57 6.48
CA ASP A 109 -8.64 -10.88 5.76
C ASP A 109 -8.38 -11.20 4.28
N THR A 110 -7.29 -10.66 3.71
CA THR A 110 -6.80 -11.04 2.38
C THR A 110 -6.29 -12.48 2.37
N CYS A 111 -5.48 -12.86 3.36
CA CYS A 111 -5.01 -14.23 3.54
C CYS A 111 -6.18 -15.21 3.75
N ARG A 112 -7.15 -14.88 4.61
CA ARG A 112 -8.37 -15.69 4.81
C ARG A 112 -9.18 -15.87 3.54
N GLN A 113 -9.24 -14.86 2.68
CA GLN A 113 -9.88 -14.99 1.39
C GLN A 113 -9.11 -15.96 0.49
N LEU A 114 -7.77 -15.87 0.45
CA LEU A 114 -6.93 -16.80 -0.31
C LEU A 114 -7.00 -18.24 0.23
N GLU A 115 -7.17 -18.44 1.53
CA GLU A 115 -7.42 -19.78 2.10
C GLU A 115 -8.68 -20.42 1.49
N ARG A 116 -9.75 -19.64 1.29
CA ARG A 116 -10.98 -20.11 0.61
C ARG A 116 -10.77 -20.41 -0.87
N GLU A 117 -9.74 -19.82 -1.47
CA GLU A 117 -9.32 -20.05 -2.86
C GLU A 117 -8.31 -21.20 -2.98
N GLY A 118 -8.03 -21.89 -1.87
CA GLY A 118 -7.18 -23.09 -1.82
C GLY A 118 -5.69 -22.81 -1.65
N PHE A 119 -5.32 -21.63 -1.14
CA PHE A 119 -3.98 -21.38 -0.60
C PHE A 119 -3.88 -21.89 0.84
N GLU A 120 -2.67 -22.21 1.26
CA GLU A 120 -2.34 -22.54 2.64
C GLU A 120 -1.63 -21.35 3.28
N VAL A 121 -2.08 -20.91 4.46
CA VAL A 121 -1.48 -19.76 5.14
C VAL A 121 -0.99 -20.16 6.53
N THR A 122 0.32 -19.98 6.77
CA THR A 122 0.89 -20.08 8.11
C THR A 122 0.82 -18.72 8.81
N TYR A 123 0.08 -18.64 9.91
CA TYR A 123 -0.01 -17.45 10.75
C TYR A 123 0.92 -17.59 11.97
N LEU A 124 2.08 -16.94 11.93
CA LEU A 124 3.07 -16.98 12.99
C LEU A 124 2.59 -16.25 14.24
N GLU A 125 2.94 -16.80 15.40
CA GLU A 125 2.75 -16.14 16.71
C GLU A 125 3.92 -15.17 16.96
N PRO A 126 3.65 -13.95 17.42
CA PRO A 126 4.72 -13.07 17.90
C PRO A 126 5.26 -13.57 19.25
N LEU A 127 6.46 -13.14 19.58
CA LEU A 127 6.99 -13.17 20.94
C LEU A 127 6.13 -12.29 21.86
N SER A 128 6.27 -12.43 23.18
CA SER A 128 5.52 -11.66 24.17
C SER A 128 5.70 -10.13 24.08
N ASN A 129 6.76 -9.68 23.41
CA ASN A 129 7.04 -8.27 23.12
C ASN A 129 6.52 -7.80 21.75
N GLY A 130 5.81 -8.66 21.01
CA GLY A 130 5.27 -8.37 19.68
C GLY A 130 6.24 -8.61 18.52
N LEU A 131 7.49 -9.03 18.77
CA LEU A 131 8.47 -9.27 17.72
C LEU A 131 8.35 -10.67 17.09
N LEU A 132 8.80 -10.80 15.85
CA LEU A 132 8.91 -12.09 15.16
C LEU A 132 10.20 -12.82 15.59
N ASP A 133 10.08 -14.11 15.93
CA ASP A 133 11.23 -15.00 16.03
C ASP A 133 11.67 -15.43 14.61
N ILE A 134 12.86 -14.98 14.20
CA ILE A 134 13.44 -15.27 12.89
C ILE A 134 13.69 -16.77 12.68
N SER A 135 13.98 -17.52 13.75
CA SER A 135 14.16 -18.97 13.64
C SER A 135 12.85 -19.68 13.30
N VAL A 136 11.75 -19.25 13.93
CA VAL A 136 10.39 -19.75 13.64
C VAL A 136 10.00 -19.42 12.20
N PHE A 137 10.26 -18.19 11.74
CA PHE A 137 10.02 -17.82 10.34
C PHE A 137 10.79 -18.71 9.36
N LYS A 138 12.10 -18.89 9.57
CA LYS A 138 12.93 -19.74 8.69
C LYS A 138 12.43 -21.18 8.64
N ASN A 139 12.01 -21.73 9.77
CA ASN A 139 11.49 -23.10 9.85
C ASN A 139 10.11 -23.26 9.20
N ALA A 140 9.36 -22.18 9.03
CA ALA A 140 8.07 -22.20 8.34
C ALA A 140 8.21 -22.16 6.80
N ILE A 141 9.37 -21.76 6.26
CA ILE A 141 9.61 -21.72 4.81
C ILE A 141 9.73 -23.14 4.26
N ARG A 142 9.01 -23.39 3.18
CA ARG A 142 8.94 -24.66 2.43
C ARG A 142 9.24 -24.44 0.95
N GLU A 143 9.47 -25.52 0.21
CA GLU A 143 9.71 -25.48 -1.24
C GLU A 143 8.55 -24.86 -2.04
N ASP A 144 7.32 -24.96 -1.54
CA ASP A 144 6.10 -24.42 -2.15
C ASP A 144 5.68 -23.05 -1.58
N THR A 145 6.56 -22.38 -0.82
CA THR A 145 6.31 -21.03 -0.30
C THR A 145 6.55 -20.00 -1.38
N ILE A 146 5.58 -19.10 -1.56
CA ILE A 146 5.60 -18.03 -2.57
C ILE A 146 5.50 -16.64 -1.95
#